data_AF-A0A1I1NRB3-F1
#
_entry.id   AF-A0A1I1NRB3-F1
#
_cell.length_a   1.000
_cell.length_b   1.000
_cell.length_c   1.000
_cell.angle_alpha   90.00
_cell.angle_beta   90.00
_cell.angle_gamma   90.00
#
_symmetry.space_group_name_H-M   'P 1'
#
loop_
_entity.id
_entity.type
_entity.pdbx_description
1 polymer ?
#
loop_
_entity_poly.entity_id
_entity_poly.type
_entity_poly.pdbx_seq_one_letter_code
_entity_poly.pdbx_strand_id
1 'polypeptide(L)'
;MKRNISTNENRRNNTIYARIKRKITQMFKMVFLLFVITCIAYAVMNYLSKNDYINLNNSEIKLYIDSADDVSKGKLQVNWKYLAAIDGVRYEKDFSKSNDKNVSELGSMFLNEDSTSSKKNKYKLVNIENVLNKLSFSNSQKEQTYKYIQQLESIGLVNENLKKDSTYRNFIDEISPKAIELYNKFGILPSITISQAILESSWGKSELSVKANNLFGIKADSSWKGKSVNMTTSEYYKDVIKDNFRSYENKTDSLDDYGKFLSNNKRYKEHGVFNNSQYIEQAQSIENAGYSTKQDKNGNNTYADLLIDLIRENDLQLIDSKVQSQK
;
A
#
# COMPACT_ATOMS: atom_id res chain seq x y z
N MET A 1 -0.53 -86.24 45.50
CA MET A 1 -0.63 -84.83 45.91
C MET A 1 -0.21 -83.79 44.84
N LYS A 2 0.18 -84.14 43.60
CA LYS A 2 0.70 -83.18 42.59
C LYS A 2 -0.28 -82.68 41.50
N ARG A 3 -1.52 -83.20 41.41
CA ARG A 3 -2.45 -82.86 40.31
C ARG A 3 -3.34 -81.63 40.55
N ASN A 4 -3.44 -81.09 41.78
CA ASN A 4 -4.30 -79.95 42.10
C ASN A 4 -3.61 -78.57 42.08
N ILE A 5 -2.28 -78.51 41.93
CA ILE A 5 -1.53 -77.24 41.91
C ILE A 5 -1.49 -76.66 40.49
N SER A 6 -1.31 -77.51 39.47
CA SER A 6 -1.24 -77.12 38.05
C SER A 6 -2.54 -76.49 37.51
N THR A 7 -3.71 -76.94 37.98
CA THR A 7 -5.02 -76.41 37.53
C THR A 7 -5.32 -75.03 38.09
N ASN A 8 -4.79 -74.70 39.27
CA ASN A 8 -4.96 -73.38 39.91
C ASN A 8 -4.00 -72.33 39.33
N GLU A 9 -2.76 -72.72 38.98
CA GLU A 9 -1.81 -71.85 38.27
C GLU A 9 -2.31 -71.50 36.85
N ASN A 10 -2.83 -72.47 36.10
CA ASN A 10 -3.39 -72.20 34.77
C ASN A 10 -4.61 -71.26 34.80
N ARG A 11 -5.47 -71.36 35.83
CA ARG A 11 -6.59 -70.42 36.04
C ARG A 11 -6.11 -69.01 36.45
N ARG A 12 -5.08 -68.91 37.28
CA ARG A 12 -4.43 -67.61 37.62
C ARG A 12 -3.79 -66.95 36.40
N ASN A 13 -3.07 -67.72 35.58
CA ASN A 13 -2.40 -67.21 34.38
C ASN A 13 -3.42 -66.71 33.33
N ASN A 14 -4.54 -67.43 33.15
CA ASN A 14 -5.62 -66.98 32.27
C ASN A 14 -6.32 -65.71 32.76
N THR A 15 -6.49 -65.53 34.08
CA THR A 15 -7.10 -64.31 34.65
C THR A 15 -6.17 -63.11 34.58
N ILE A 16 -4.85 -63.30 34.75
CA ILE A 16 -3.84 -62.26 34.54
C ILE A 16 -3.79 -61.81 33.08
N TYR A 17 -3.76 -62.76 32.13
CA TYR A 17 -3.77 -62.46 30.70
C TYR A 17 -5.01 -61.67 30.28
N ALA A 18 -6.20 -62.08 30.74
CA ALA A 18 -7.44 -61.36 30.46
C ALA A 18 -7.43 -59.92 31.02
N ARG A 19 -6.82 -59.72 32.20
CA ARG A 19 -6.69 -58.41 32.83
C ARG A 19 -5.71 -57.50 32.09
N ILE A 20 -4.58 -58.05 31.63
CA ILE A 20 -3.60 -57.35 30.80
C ILE A 20 -4.21 -56.99 29.44
N LYS A 21 -4.89 -57.93 28.77
CA LYS A 21 -5.57 -57.69 27.50
C LYS A 21 -6.61 -56.58 27.62
N ARG A 22 -7.43 -56.57 28.69
CA ARG A 22 -8.37 -55.47 28.96
C ARG A 22 -7.67 -54.12 29.13
N LYS A 23 -6.58 -54.06 29.91
CA LYS A 23 -5.80 -52.83 30.09
C LYS A 23 -5.21 -52.35 28.75
N ILE A 24 -4.64 -53.24 27.95
CA ILE A 24 -4.11 -52.92 26.62
C ILE A 24 -5.23 -52.38 25.72
N THR A 25 -6.38 -53.05 25.65
CA THR A 25 -7.52 -52.57 24.85
C THR A 25 -8.05 -51.21 25.33
N GLN A 26 -8.11 -50.97 26.64
CA GLN A 26 -8.46 -49.65 27.19
C GLN A 26 -7.44 -48.58 26.81
N MET A 27 -6.15 -48.92 26.90
CA MET A 27 -5.06 -48.02 26.52
C MET A 27 -5.11 -47.67 25.02
N PHE A 28 -5.34 -48.66 24.16
CA PHE A 28 -5.55 -48.44 22.72
C PHE A 28 -6.77 -47.55 22.43
N LYS A 29 -7.90 -47.79 23.11
CA LYS A 29 -9.10 -46.92 22.98
C LYS A 29 -8.79 -45.48 23.40
N MET A 30 -8.02 -45.29 24.47
CA MET A 30 -7.66 -43.97 24.97
C MET A 30 -6.70 -43.25 24.02
N VAL A 31 -5.69 -43.95 23.49
CA VAL A 31 -4.76 -43.41 22.48
C VAL A 31 -5.51 -43.07 21.18
N PHE A 32 -6.40 -43.94 20.73
CA PHE A 32 -7.24 -43.69 19.55
C PHE A 32 -8.16 -42.47 19.76
N LEU A 33 -8.78 -42.33 20.93
CA LEU A 33 -9.60 -41.16 21.26
C LEU A 33 -8.76 -39.88 21.26
N LEU A 34 -7.56 -39.91 21.83
CA LEU A 34 -6.65 -38.76 21.85
C LEU A 34 -6.26 -38.36 20.42
N PHE A 35 -5.96 -39.34 19.56
CA PHE A 35 -5.65 -39.12 18.14
C PHE A 35 -6.82 -38.45 17.41
N VAL A 36 -8.05 -38.97 17.59
CA VAL A 36 -9.25 -38.36 16.99
C VAL A 36 -9.45 -36.92 17.46
N ILE A 37 -9.28 -36.63 18.76
CA ILE A 37 -9.37 -35.27 19.30
C ILE A 37 -8.32 -34.36 18.65
N THR A 38 -7.07 -34.83 18.51
CA THR A 38 -6.03 -34.03 17.85
C THR A 38 -6.32 -33.78 16.38
N CYS A 39 -6.87 -34.75 15.65
CA CYS A 39 -7.29 -34.58 14.25
C CYS A 39 -8.44 -33.57 14.13
N ILE A 40 -9.43 -33.63 15.04
CA ILE A 40 -10.54 -32.66 15.09
C ILE A 40 -10.00 -31.27 15.42
N ALA A 41 -9.16 -31.14 16.45
CA ALA A 41 -8.55 -29.86 16.82
C ALA A 41 -7.72 -29.27 15.66
N TYR A 42 -6.95 -30.10 14.95
CA TYR A 42 -6.22 -29.68 13.76
C TYR A 42 -7.15 -29.22 12.63
N ALA A 43 -8.21 -29.98 12.34
CA ALA A 43 -9.20 -29.61 11.33
C ALA A 43 -9.93 -28.30 11.67
N VAL A 44 -10.30 -28.12 12.94
CA VAL A 44 -10.91 -26.88 13.45
C VAL A 44 -9.92 -25.72 13.34
N MET A 45 -8.67 -25.89 13.78
CA MET A 45 -7.62 -24.87 13.66
C MET A 45 -7.38 -24.48 12.19
N ASN A 46 -7.36 -25.45 11.28
CA ASN A 46 -7.20 -25.19 9.84
C ASN A 46 -8.43 -24.46 9.26
N TYR A 47 -9.64 -24.86 9.66
CA TYR A 47 -10.87 -24.19 9.24
C TYR A 47 -10.92 -22.74 9.74
N LEU A 48 -10.58 -22.51 11.02
CA LEU A 48 -10.51 -21.18 11.62
C LEU A 48 -9.42 -20.32 10.95
N SER A 49 -8.25 -20.88 10.66
CA SER A 49 -7.13 -20.19 9.99
C SER A 49 -7.48 -19.79 8.56
N LYS A 50 -8.12 -20.69 7.79
CA LYS A 50 -8.48 -20.43 6.39
C LYS A 50 -9.54 -19.33 6.24
N ASN A 51 -10.40 -19.16 7.25
CA ASN A 51 -11.41 -18.11 7.26
C ASN A 51 -10.87 -16.75 7.72
N ASP A 52 -9.59 -16.60 8.07
CA ASP A 52 -9.06 -15.37 8.69
C ASP A 52 -8.24 -14.47 7.76
N TYR A 53 -8.45 -14.60 6.45
CA TYR A 53 -7.87 -13.74 5.43
C TYR A 53 -8.87 -12.69 4.96
N ILE A 54 -8.45 -11.43 4.87
CA ILE A 54 -9.17 -10.42 4.11
C ILE A 54 -9.00 -10.71 2.62
N ASN A 55 -10.11 -10.61 1.89
CA ASN A 55 -10.13 -10.61 0.44
C ASN A 55 -11.07 -9.50 -0.02
N LEU A 56 -10.55 -8.54 -0.78
CA LEU A 56 -11.32 -7.45 -1.36
C LEU A 56 -11.29 -7.60 -2.88
N ASN A 57 -12.44 -7.43 -3.52
CA ASN A 57 -12.51 -7.30 -4.97
C ASN A 57 -12.21 -5.84 -5.41
N ASN A 58 -11.99 -5.62 -6.70
CA ASN A 58 -11.62 -4.30 -7.21
C ASN A 58 -12.65 -3.19 -6.92
N SER A 59 -13.95 -3.51 -6.89
CA SER A 59 -14.98 -2.52 -6.54
C SER A 59 -14.94 -2.12 -5.08
N GLU A 60 -14.65 -3.07 -4.18
CA GLU A 60 -14.48 -2.79 -2.74
C GLU A 60 -13.19 -2.00 -2.49
N ILE A 61 -12.08 -2.36 -3.14
CA ILE A 61 -10.83 -1.59 -3.06
C ILE A 61 -11.06 -0.15 -3.53
N LYS A 62 -11.73 0.01 -4.67
CA LYS A 62 -12.05 1.33 -5.23
C LYS A 62 -12.92 2.15 -4.28
N LEU A 63 -13.95 1.54 -3.68
CA LEU A 63 -14.77 2.19 -2.65
C LEU A 63 -13.92 2.78 -1.51
N TYR A 64 -12.96 2.01 -0.99
CA TYR A 64 -12.10 2.48 0.09
C TYR A 64 -11.12 3.58 -0.36
N ILE A 65 -10.55 3.47 -1.55
CA ILE A 65 -9.68 4.50 -2.13
C ILE A 65 -10.46 5.80 -2.35
N ASP A 66 -11.60 5.73 -3.03
CA ASP A 66 -12.43 6.89 -3.36
C ASP A 66 -12.93 7.58 -2.08
N SER A 67 -13.42 6.81 -1.09
CA SER A 67 -13.83 7.36 0.20
C SER A 67 -12.67 8.02 0.95
N ALA A 68 -11.48 7.41 0.95
CA ALA A 68 -10.29 7.99 1.57
C ALA A 68 -9.87 9.29 0.88
N ASP A 69 -9.96 9.35 -0.45
CA ASP A 69 -9.63 10.53 -1.23
C ASP A 69 -10.64 11.66 -1.03
N ASP A 70 -11.94 11.35 -1.01
CA ASP A 70 -12.99 12.34 -0.81
C ASP A 70 -12.88 13.03 0.55
N VAL A 71 -12.64 12.27 1.63
CA VAL A 71 -12.45 12.88 2.96
C VAL A 71 -11.16 13.70 3.07
N SER A 72 -10.16 13.37 2.25
CA SER A 72 -8.83 13.98 2.25
C SER A 72 -8.74 15.28 1.43
N LYS A 73 -9.78 15.62 0.67
CA LYS A 73 -9.82 16.82 -0.18
C LYS A 73 -9.54 18.11 0.60
N GLY A 74 -8.48 18.84 0.24
CA GLY A 74 -8.02 20.04 0.94
C GLY A 74 -7.41 19.77 2.31
N LYS A 75 -7.07 18.52 2.63
CA LYS A 75 -6.56 18.08 3.95
C LYS A 75 -5.28 17.24 3.79
N LEU A 76 -5.13 16.19 4.59
CA LEU A 76 -4.05 15.21 4.52
C LEU A 76 -4.61 13.88 4.00
N GLN A 77 -3.76 13.08 3.38
CA GLN A 77 -4.16 11.82 2.77
C GLN A 77 -4.45 10.75 3.83
N VAL A 78 -5.69 10.28 3.88
CA VAL A 78 -6.12 9.14 4.69
C VAL A 78 -5.64 7.83 4.06
N ASN A 79 -5.22 6.89 4.91
CA ASN A 79 -4.79 5.56 4.50
C ASN A 79 -6.00 4.64 4.31
N TRP A 80 -6.35 4.34 3.05
CA TRP A 80 -7.51 3.50 2.72
C TRP A 80 -7.42 2.08 3.29
N LYS A 81 -6.21 1.51 3.44
CA LYS A 81 -6.01 0.17 4.01
C LYS A 81 -6.37 0.14 5.50
N TYR A 82 -6.22 1.25 6.21
CA TYR A 82 -6.70 1.34 7.60
C TYR A 82 -8.23 1.29 7.66
N LEU A 83 -8.92 1.96 6.73
CA LEU A 83 -10.39 1.92 6.66
C LEU A 83 -10.88 0.50 6.40
N ALA A 84 -10.30 -0.16 5.39
CA ALA A 84 -10.64 -1.53 5.02
C ALA A 84 -10.35 -2.54 6.15
N ALA A 85 -9.21 -2.43 6.84
CA ALA A 85 -8.88 -3.32 7.95
C ALA A 85 -9.85 -3.17 9.14
N ILE A 86 -10.22 -1.93 9.47
CA ILE A 86 -11.17 -1.64 10.56
C ILE A 86 -12.56 -2.21 10.23
N ASP A 87 -13.06 -1.97 9.02
CA ASP A 87 -14.33 -2.53 8.58
C ASP A 87 -14.30 -4.05 8.47
N GLY A 88 -13.16 -4.64 8.08
CA GLY A 88 -12.93 -6.08 8.13
C GLY A 88 -13.19 -6.66 9.54
N VAL A 89 -12.89 -5.90 10.60
CA VAL A 89 -13.23 -6.27 11.98
C VAL A 89 -14.69 -5.93 12.33
N ARG A 90 -15.18 -4.72 12.01
CA ARG A 90 -16.57 -4.29 12.35
C ARG A 90 -17.64 -5.16 11.70
N TYR A 91 -17.37 -5.63 10.49
CA TYR A 91 -18.31 -6.36 9.67
C TYR A 91 -17.94 -7.82 9.49
N GLU A 92 -16.96 -8.33 10.26
CA GLU A 92 -16.52 -9.73 10.19
C GLU A 92 -16.15 -10.17 8.76
N LYS A 93 -15.49 -9.27 8.01
CA LYS A 93 -15.10 -9.39 6.58
C LYS A 93 -16.27 -9.41 5.58
N ASP A 94 -17.49 -9.10 6.01
CA ASP A 94 -18.62 -8.88 5.11
C ASP A 94 -18.60 -7.45 4.55
N PHE A 95 -17.76 -7.22 3.54
CA PHE A 95 -17.56 -5.92 2.90
C PHE A 95 -18.78 -5.41 2.11
N SER A 96 -19.81 -6.25 1.91
CA SER A 96 -21.09 -5.81 1.33
C SER A 96 -21.83 -4.78 2.21
N LYS A 97 -21.46 -4.69 3.49
CA LYS A 97 -21.96 -3.69 4.45
C LYS A 97 -21.29 -2.33 4.30
N SER A 98 -20.17 -2.24 3.58
CA SER A 98 -19.44 -0.99 3.35
C SER A 98 -20.05 -0.19 2.20
N ASN A 99 -20.12 1.14 2.36
CA ASN A 99 -20.58 2.07 1.34
C ASN A 99 -19.94 3.44 1.53
N ASP A 100 -20.03 4.32 0.53
CA ASP A 100 -19.35 5.62 0.53
C ASP A 100 -19.58 6.41 1.81
N LYS A 101 -20.81 6.39 2.34
CA LYS A 101 -21.18 7.11 3.54
C LYS A 101 -20.46 6.58 4.78
N ASN A 102 -20.57 5.28 5.08
CA ASN A 102 -20.02 4.74 6.31
C ASN A 102 -18.48 4.66 6.29
N VAL A 103 -17.87 4.47 5.11
CA VAL A 103 -16.42 4.51 4.94
C VAL A 103 -15.90 5.94 5.07
N SER A 104 -16.61 6.94 4.53
CA SER A 104 -16.24 8.36 4.70
C SER A 104 -16.39 8.85 6.14
N GLU A 105 -17.41 8.38 6.86
CA GLU A 105 -17.57 8.65 8.30
C GLU A 105 -16.36 8.09 9.08
N LEU A 106 -15.94 6.86 8.79
CA LEU A 106 -14.73 6.27 9.37
C LEU A 106 -13.46 7.03 8.97
N GLY A 107 -13.32 7.38 7.69
CA GLY A 107 -12.17 8.14 7.16
C GLY A 107 -12.03 9.50 7.84
N SER A 108 -13.14 10.17 8.13
CA SER A 108 -13.16 11.45 8.84
C SER A 108 -12.61 11.35 10.27
N MET A 109 -12.68 10.17 10.91
CA MET A 109 -12.08 9.96 12.24
C MET A 109 -10.54 10.05 12.24
N PHE A 110 -9.91 9.90 11.07
CA PHE A 110 -8.47 10.02 10.89
C PHE A 110 -7.99 11.48 10.71
N LEU A 111 -8.89 12.46 10.71
CA LEU A 111 -8.56 13.86 10.47
C LEU A 111 -9.06 14.71 11.64
N ASN A 112 -8.12 15.40 12.30
CA ASN A 112 -8.45 16.42 13.30
C ASN A 112 -8.05 17.80 12.77
N GLU A 113 -8.92 18.79 12.93
CA GLU A 113 -8.59 20.19 12.69
C GLU A 113 -7.79 20.74 13.88
N ASP A 114 -6.55 21.14 13.64
CA ASP A 114 -5.72 21.83 14.61
C ASP A 114 -5.96 23.34 14.46
N SER A 115 -7.01 23.81 15.12
CA SER A 115 -7.43 25.23 15.13
C SER A 115 -6.38 26.18 15.72
N THR A 116 -5.30 25.65 16.33
CA THR A 116 -4.26 26.43 17.02
C THR A 116 -2.98 26.56 16.20
N SER A 117 -2.86 25.88 15.06
CA SER A 117 -1.64 25.88 14.25
C SER A 117 -1.63 27.02 13.22
N SER A 118 -0.67 27.93 13.33
CA SER A 118 -0.31 28.89 12.27
C SER A 118 0.43 28.24 11.07
N LYS A 119 0.52 26.90 11.06
CA LYS A 119 1.19 26.13 10.00
C LYS A 119 0.35 26.09 8.73
N LYS A 120 1.04 25.85 7.61
CA LYS A 120 0.47 25.76 6.24
C LYS A 120 -0.70 24.78 6.09
N ASN A 121 -0.86 23.82 7.00
CA ASN A 121 -1.92 22.83 6.97
C ASN A 121 -2.66 22.79 8.31
N LYS A 122 -3.98 23.00 8.28
CA LYS A 122 -4.84 23.08 9.47
C LYS A 122 -5.30 21.71 9.99
N TYR A 123 -4.94 20.63 9.30
CA TYR A 123 -5.32 19.27 9.66
C TYR A 123 -4.12 18.45 10.12
N LYS A 124 -4.38 17.48 11.00
CA LYS A 124 -3.44 16.44 11.42
C LYS A 124 -4.07 15.06 11.25
N LEU A 125 -3.24 14.10 10.84
CA LEU A 125 -3.63 12.69 10.80
C LEU A 125 -3.66 12.12 12.22
N VAL A 126 -4.76 11.47 12.56
CA VAL A 126 -4.94 10.79 13.85
C VAL A 126 -4.33 9.40 13.77
N ASN A 127 -3.54 9.03 14.77
CA ASN A 127 -3.00 7.67 14.89
C ASN A 127 -4.14 6.64 14.94
N ILE A 128 -3.99 5.54 14.21
CA ILE A 128 -4.94 4.43 14.20
C ILE A 128 -5.33 3.95 15.59
N GLU A 129 -4.40 3.85 16.56
CA GLU A 129 -4.73 3.47 17.95
C GLU A 129 -5.83 4.35 18.56
N ASN A 130 -5.77 5.66 18.31
CA ASN A 130 -6.76 6.60 18.82
C ASN A 130 -8.12 6.40 18.13
N VAL A 131 -8.12 6.06 16.84
CA VAL A 131 -9.36 5.72 16.11
C VAL A 131 -9.96 4.43 16.66
N LEU A 132 -9.15 3.38 16.86
CA LEU A 132 -9.61 2.11 17.43
C LEU A 132 -10.16 2.29 18.85
N ASN A 133 -9.53 3.14 19.67
CA ASN A 133 -10.03 3.52 20.99
C ASN A 133 -11.39 4.24 20.91
N LYS A 134 -11.54 5.21 19.99
CA LYS A 134 -12.82 5.91 19.76
C LYS A 134 -13.93 4.96 19.32
N LEU A 135 -13.59 3.92 18.54
CA LEU A 135 -14.51 2.86 18.14
C LEU A 135 -14.78 1.82 19.24
N SER A 136 -14.17 1.98 20.42
CA SER A 136 -14.28 1.05 21.56
C SER A 136 -13.85 -0.39 21.22
N PHE A 137 -12.85 -0.55 20.35
CA PHE A 137 -12.31 -1.86 20.03
C PHE A 137 -11.61 -2.49 21.24
N SER A 138 -11.94 -3.75 21.53
CA SER A 138 -11.21 -4.59 22.48
C SER A 138 -9.79 -4.88 22.01
N ASN A 139 -8.90 -5.32 22.91
CA ASN A 139 -7.51 -5.68 22.55
C ASN A 139 -7.43 -6.73 21.43
N SER A 140 -8.32 -7.72 21.44
CA SER A 140 -8.39 -8.74 20.39
C SER A 140 -8.81 -8.14 19.03
N GLN A 141 -9.77 -7.22 19.01
CA GLN A 141 -10.18 -6.53 17.78
C GLN A 141 -9.06 -5.62 17.23
N LYS A 142 -8.29 -4.98 18.11
CA LYS A 142 -7.12 -4.19 17.70
C LYS A 142 -6.04 -5.07 17.08
N GLU A 143 -5.69 -6.17 17.73
CA GLU A 143 -4.73 -7.15 17.21
C GLU A 143 -5.17 -7.67 15.84
N GLN A 144 -6.46 -8.01 15.70
CA GLN A 144 -7.03 -8.45 14.43
C GLN A 144 -6.95 -7.35 13.36
N THR A 145 -7.17 -6.08 13.72
CA THR A 145 -7.03 -4.95 12.79
C THR A 145 -5.60 -4.85 12.25
N TYR A 146 -4.58 -4.97 13.11
CA TYR A 146 -3.18 -4.95 12.64
C TYR A 146 -2.83 -6.15 11.77
N LYS A 147 -3.35 -7.33 12.08
CA LYS A 147 -3.22 -8.51 11.21
C LYS A 147 -3.81 -8.24 9.82
N TYR A 148 -4.98 -7.62 9.76
CA TYR A 148 -5.64 -7.24 8.52
C TYR A 148 -4.87 -6.16 7.74
N ILE A 149 -4.27 -5.18 8.41
CA ILE A 149 -3.38 -4.20 7.77
C ILE A 149 -2.19 -4.91 7.10
N GLN A 150 -1.57 -5.87 7.79
CA GLN A 150 -0.44 -6.63 7.22
C GLN A 150 -0.87 -7.45 5.99
N GLN A 151 -2.04 -8.09 6.04
CA GLN A 151 -2.57 -8.84 4.89
C GLN A 151 -2.85 -7.94 3.68
N LEU A 152 -3.27 -6.69 3.92
CA LEU A 152 -3.57 -5.73 2.88
C LEU A 152 -2.31 -5.14 2.21
N GLU A 153 -1.09 -5.35 2.73
CA GLU A 153 0.13 -4.76 2.16
C GLU A 153 0.31 -5.06 0.66
N SER A 154 -0.04 -6.28 0.23
CA SER A 154 0.07 -6.74 -1.16
C SER A 154 -1.27 -6.73 -1.93
N ILE A 155 -2.34 -6.19 -1.33
CA ILE A 155 -3.66 -6.07 -1.94
C ILE A 155 -3.89 -4.62 -2.37
N GLY A 156 -4.26 -4.42 -3.64
CA GLY A 156 -4.60 -3.13 -4.24
C GLY A 156 -5.23 -3.32 -5.62
N LEU A 157 -5.36 -2.24 -6.40
CA LEU A 157 -5.99 -2.32 -7.73
C LEU A 157 -5.19 -3.16 -8.73
N VAL A 158 -3.85 -3.12 -8.63
CA VAL A 158 -2.93 -3.91 -9.46
C VAL A 158 -1.96 -4.69 -8.56
N ASN A 159 -2.42 -5.83 -8.04
CA ASN A 159 -1.65 -6.66 -7.11
C ASN A 159 -0.25 -7.06 -7.61
N GLU A 160 -0.05 -7.17 -8.93
CA GLU A 160 1.26 -7.48 -9.50
C GLU A 160 2.32 -6.43 -9.18
N ASN A 161 1.94 -5.15 -9.19
CA ASN A 161 2.85 -4.03 -8.92
C ASN A 161 3.25 -3.96 -7.43
N LEU A 162 2.41 -4.52 -6.55
CA LEU A 162 2.62 -4.53 -5.10
C LEU A 162 3.42 -5.75 -4.62
N LYS A 163 3.70 -6.73 -5.50
CA LYS A 163 4.56 -7.87 -5.15
C LYS A 163 5.95 -7.36 -4.80
N LYS A 164 6.46 -7.79 -3.64
CA LYS A 164 7.72 -7.35 -3.05
C LYS A 164 8.91 -7.40 -4.02
N ASP A 165 9.03 -8.46 -4.81
CA ASP A 165 10.15 -8.66 -5.73
C ASP A 165 9.84 -8.24 -7.19
N SER A 166 8.73 -7.53 -7.41
CA SER A 166 8.39 -7.05 -8.76
C SER A 166 9.33 -5.93 -9.21
N THR A 167 9.57 -5.85 -10.53
CA THR A 167 10.38 -4.75 -11.08
C THR A 167 9.76 -3.37 -10.82
N TYR A 168 8.44 -3.30 -10.71
CA TYR A 168 7.69 -2.09 -10.40
C TYR A 168 7.92 -1.64 -8.96
N ARG A 169 7.79 -2.56 -8.00
CA ARG A 169 8.04 -2.28 -6.59
C ARG A 169 9.49 -1.88 -6.35
N ASN A 170 10.44 -2.57 -6.97
CA ASN A 170 11.87 -2.24 -6.87
C ASN A 170 12.17 -0.81 -7.35
N PHE A 171 11.58 -0.38 -8.47
CA PHE A 171 11.75 0.98 -8.97
C PHE A 171 11.18 2.02 -8.00
N ILE A 172 9.97 1.78 -7.48
CA ILE A 172 9.34 2.66 -6.49
C ILE A 172 10.21 2.75 -5.22
N ASP A 173 10.69 1.62 -4.72
CA ASP A 173 11.52 1.57 -3.50
C ASP A 173 12.87 2.25 -3.67
N GLU A 174 13.48 2.15 -4.86
CA GLU A 174 14.73 2.83 -5.20
C GLU A 174 14.61 4.36 -5.07
N ILE A 175 13.53 4.96 -5.58
CA ILE A 175 13.37 6.41 -5.65
C ILE A 175 12.60 7.01 -4.46
N SER A 176 11.86 6.20 -3.70
CA SER A 176 11.03 6.65 -2.58
C SER A 176 11.78 7.46 -1.51
N PRO A 177 12.97 7.05 -1.03
CA PRO A 177 13.70 7.84 -0.03
C PRO A 177 13.95 9.27 -0.48
N LYS A 178 14.36 9.44 -1.75
CA LYS A 178 14.62 10.75 -2.31
C LYS A 178 13.34 11.55 -2.55
N ALA A 179 12.26 10.92 -3.01
CA ALA A 179 10.95 11.56 -3.12
C ALA A 179 10.46 12.13 -1.77
N ILE A 180 10.72 11.42 -0.67
CA ILE A 180 10.42 11.90 0.70
C ILE A 180 11.29 13.11 1.08
N GLU A 181 12.58 13.12 0.70
CA GLU A 181 13.42 14.30 0.89
C GLU A 181 12.88 15.52 0.12
N LEU A 182 12.46 15.34 -1.14
CA LEU A 182 11.87 16.41 -1.95
C LEU A 182 10.57 16.94 -1.33
N TYR A 183 9.74 16.07 -0.77
CA TYR A 183 8.56 16.48 -0.01
C TYR A 183 8.92 17.37 1.18
N ASN A 184 9.93 16.98 1.95
CA ASN A 184 10.37 17.75 3.11
C ASN A 184 10.98 19.09 2.72
N LYS A 185 11.71 19.13 1.60
CA LYS A 185 12.42 20.32 1.13
C LYS A 185 11.55 21.30 0.35
N PHE A 186 10.69 20.79 -0.52
CA PHE A 186 9.96 21.59 -1.52
C PHE A 186 8.43 21.48 -1.37
N GLY A 187 7.91 20.49 -0.65
CA GLY A 187 6.46 20.26 -0.54
C GLY A 187 5.84 19.52 -1.71
N ILE A 188 6.64 18.83 -2.54
CA ILE A 188 6.16 17.94 -3.60
C ILE A 188 5.87 16.58 -2.96
N LEU A 189 4.64 16.10 -3.01
CA LEU A 189 4.26 14.83 -2.40
C LEU A 189 5.09 13.68 -2.98
N PRO A 190 5.50 12.70 -2.15
CA PRO A 190 6.23 11.53 -2.65
C PRO A 190 5.49 10.82 -3.76
N SER A 191 4.16 10.65 -3.64
CA SER A 191 3.32 10.03 -4.67
C SER A 191 3.40 10.73 -6.02
N ILE A 192 3.43 12.07 -6.03
CA ILE A 192 3.55 12.90 -7.24
C ILE A 192 4.92 12.74 -7.88
N THR A 193 5.99 12.81 -7.09
CA THR A 193 7.36 12.61 -7.60
C THR A 193 7.51 11.23 -8.24
N ILE A 194 7.04 10.19 -7.55
CA ILE A 194 7.16 8.80 -7.99
C ILE A 194 6.29 8.55 -9.24
N SER A 195 5.04 9.01 -9.26
CA SER A 195 4.15 8.82 -10.42
C SER A 195 4.65 9.55 -11.66
N GLN A 196 5.17 10.77 -11.54
CA GLN A 196 5.80 11.46 -12.66
C GLN A 196 7.06 10.71 -13.12
N ALA A 197 7.92 10.26 -12.21
CA ALA A 197 9.07 9.46 -12.59
C ALA A 197 8.65 8.17 -13.33
N ILE A 198 7.62 7.46 -12.86
CA ILE A 198 7.08 6.27 -13.54
C ILE A 198 6.62 6.62 -14.96
N LEU A 199 5.81 7.66 -15.10
CA LEU A 199 5.20 8.06 -16.37
C LEU A 199 6.24 8.53 -17.39
N GLU A 200 7.14 9.43 -16.98
CA GLU A 200 8.10 10.09 -17.87
C GLU A 200 9.28 9.18 -18.26
N SER A 201 9.62 8.21 -17.42
CA SER A 201 10.75 7.30 -17.67
C SER A 201 10.34 5.88 -18.06
N SER A 202 9.05 5.59 -18.22
CA SER A 202 8.54 4.23 -18.42
C SER A 202 9.10 3.27 -17.36
N TRP A 203 8.91 3.58 -16.08
CA TRP A 203 9.48 2.81 -14.96
C TRP A 203 11.02 2.73 -14.96
N GLY A 204 11.69 3.80 -15.36
CA GLY A 204 13.13 3.90 -15.48
C GLY A 204 13.72 3.22 -16.73
N LYS A 205 12.89 2.67 -17.61
CA LYS A 205 13.30 1.84 -18.76
C LYS A 205 13.41 2.62 -20.07
N SER A 206 12.99 3.89 -20.10
CA SER A 206 13.14 4.73 -21.29
C SER A 206 14.61 4.89 -21.66
N GLU A 207 14.91 5.00 -22.95
CA GLU A 207 16.29 5.11 -23.42
C GLU A 207 17.02 6.30 -22.79
N LEU A 208 16.33 7.43 -22.61
CA LEU A 208 16.85 8.61 -21.95
C LEU A 208 17.16 8.35 -20.46
N SER A 209 16.25 7.69 -19.75
CA SER A 209 16.47 7.31 -18.35
C SER A 209 17.67 6.37 -18.21
N VAL A 210 17.79 5.36 -19.07
CA VAL A 210 18.89 4.38 -19.01
C VAL A 210 20.23 5.00 -19.38
N LYS A 211 20.29 5.84 -20.43
CA LYS A 211 21.55 6.41 -20.92
C LYS A 211 22.03 7.63 -20.14
N ALA A 212 21.11 8.39 -19.55
CA ALA A 212 21.41 9.70 -18.98
C ALA A 212 20.91 9.87 -17.54
N ASN A 213 20.33 8.83 -16.93
CA ASN A 213 19.68 8.87 -15.62
C ASN A 213 18.58 9.95 -15.52
N ASN A 214 18.05 10.44 -16.65
CA ASN A 214 17.08 11.53 -16.68
C ASN A 214 15.66 10.95 -16.64
N LEU A 215 15.07 10.94 -15.44
CA LEU A 215 13.76 10.34 -15.18
C LEU A 215 12.59 11.20 -15.68
N PHE A 216 12.81 12.49 -15.87
CA PHE A 216 11.73 13.49 -16.06
C PHE A 216 11.76 14.17 -17.43
N GLY A 217 12.65 13.73 -18.33
CA GLY A 217 12.75 14.29 -19.68
C GLY A 217 13.21 15.76 -19.70
N ILE A 218 13.93 16.24 -18.67
CA ILE A 218 14.29 17.66 -18.59
C ILE A 218 15.30 18.01 -19.68
N LYS A 219 14.94 18.95 -20.56
CA LYS A 219 15.81 19.45 -21.64
C LYS A 219 17.00 20.26 -21.07
N ALA A 220 18.14 20.19 -21.75
CA ALA A 220 19.31 20.99 -21.46
C ALA A 220 19.20 22.34 -22.20
N ASP A 221 18.58 23.31 -21.55
CA ASP A 221 18.49 24.69 -22.03
C ASP A 221 19.84 25.44 -21.89
N SER A 222 19.89 26.70 -22.35
CA SER A 222 21.11 27.52 -22.34
C SER A 222 21.68 27.82 -20.93
N SER A 223 20.84 27.71 -19.90
CA SER A 223 21.24 27.87 -18.50
C SER A 223 21.90 26.61 -17.93
N TRP A 224 21.66 25.44 -18.53
CA TRP A 224 22.25 24.17 -18.09
C TRP A 224 23.76 24.13 -18.35
N LYS A 225 24.53 23.87 -17.30
CA LYS A 225 26.01 23.77 -17.36
C LYS A 225 26.53 22.34 -17.13
N GLY A 226 25.65 21.39 -16.84
CA GLY A 226 26.00 19.99 -16.60
C GLY A 226 26.15 19.17 -17.88
N LYS A 227 26.34 17.86 -17.71
CA LYS A 227 26.39 16.89 -18.82
C LYS A 227 25.05 16.91 -19.57
N SER A 228 25.10 16.68 -20.88
CA SER A 228 23.90 16.54 -21.70
C SER A 228 24.07 15.38 -22.69
N VAL A 229 22.95 14.85 -23.15
CA VAL A 229 22.91 13.87 -24.23
C VAL A 229 22.03 14.41 -25.35
N ASN A 230 22.51 14.33 -26.58
CA ASN A 230 21.68 14.61 -27.75
C ASN A 230 20.93 13.33 -28.13
N MET A 231 19.59 13.40 -28.16
CA MET A 231 18.75 12.27 -28.51
C MET A 231 17.72 12.66 -29.54
N THR A 232 17.45 11.73 -30.43
CA THR A 232 16.32 11.83 -31.36
C THR A 232 15.02 11.64 -30.58
N THR A 233 14.14 12.62 -30.64
CA THR A 233 12.80 12.58 -30.06
C THR A 233 11.76 12.75 -31.16
N SER A 234 10.55 12.26 -30.90
CA SER A 234 9.40 12.50 -31.78
C SER A 234 8.54 13.59 -31.14
N GLU A 235 8.57 14.80 -31.69
CA GLU A 235 7.54 15.79 -31.35
C GLU A 235 6.35 15.62 -32.32
N TYR A 236 5.13 15.56 -31.78
CA TYR A 236 3.87 15.52 -32.54
C TYR A 236 3.72 14.41 -33.60
N TYR A 237 4.19 13.18 -33.32
CA TYR A 237 4.02 11.96 -34.13
C TYR A 237 4.46 12.02 -35.61
N LYS A 238 5.02 13.15 -36.07
CA LYS A 238 5.36 13.38 -37.48
C LYS A 238 6.80 13.85 -37.68
N ASP A 239 7.39 14.54 -36.70
CA ASP A 239 8.74 15.10 -36.85
C ASP A 239 9.74 14.44 -35.90
N VAL A 240 10.80 13.92 -36.51
CA VAL A 240 11.97 13.36 -35.83
C VAL A 240 12.96 14.50 -35.61
N ILE A 241 12.96 15.07 -34.40
CA ILE A 241 13.87 16.16 -34.05
C ILE A 241 14.96 15.67 -33.11
N LYS A 242 16.13 16.31 -33.15
CA LYS A 242 17.19 16.07 -32.17
C LYS A 242 17.10 17.12 -31.08
N ASP A 243 16.96 16.67 -29.85
CA ASP A 243 16.96 17.54 -28.67
C ASP A 243 18.12 17.21 -27.74
N ASN A 244 18.57 18.21 -27.00
CA ASN A 244 19.53 18.03 -25.92
C ASN A 244 18.80 17.87 -24.60
N PHE A 245 19.06 16.76 -23.92
CA PHE A 245 18.53 16.47 -22.59
C PHE A 245 19.63 16.56 -21.55
N ARG A 246 19.26 16.96 -20.32
CA ARG A 246 20.18 16.91 -19.19
C ARG A 246 20.59 15.46 -18.93
N SER A 247 21.84 15.27 -18.54
CA SER A 247 22.39 13.96 -18.17
C SER A 247 22.98 14.06 -16.77
N TYR A 248 22.70 13.02 -15.98
CA TYR A 248 22.98 12.96 -14.56
C TYR A 248 23.86 11.76 -14.23
N GLU A 249 24.61 11.83 -13.13
CA GLU A 249 25.49 10.73 -12.75
C GLU A 249 24.71 9.53 -12.21
N ASN A 250 23.55 9.80 -11.60
CA ASN A 250 22.63 8.81 -11.08
C ASN A 250 21.19 9.37 -11.04
N LYS A 251 20.20 8.51 -10.75
CA LYS A 251 18.78 8.92 -10.67
C LYS A 251 18.49 9.91 -9.53
N THR A 252 19.25 9.87 -8.44
CA THR A 252 19.11 10.80 -7.31
C THR A 252 19.39 12.24 -7.74
N ASP A 253 20.40 12.46 -8.57
CA ASP A 253 20.70 13.77 -9.15
C ASP A 253 19.57 14.28 -10.05
N SER A 254 18.93 13.37 -10.81
CA SER A 254 17.75 13.71 -11.63
C SER A 254 16.55 14.12 -10.76
N LEU A 255 16.32 13.41 -9.65
CA LEU A 255 15.30 13.75 -8.66
C LEU A 255 15.58 15.11 -7.99
N ASP A 256 16.83 15.39 -7.63
CA ASP A 256 17.23 16.69 -7.07
C ASP A 256 17.02 17.84 -8.06
N ASP A 257 17.37 17.64 -9.34
CA ASP A 257 17.16 18.65 -10.38
C ASP A 257 15.67 18.85 -10.68
N TYR A 258 14.87 17.78 -10.67
CA TYR A 258 13.41 17.86 -10.79
C TYR A 258 12.77 18.69 -9.67
N GLY A 259 13.16 18.45 -8.41
CA GLY A 259 12.68 19.24 -7.28
C GLY A 259 13.00 20.73 -7.43
N LYS A 260 14.23 21.05 -7.87
CA LYS A 260 14.66 22.43 -8.16
C LYS A 260 13.90 23.04 -9.36
N PHE A 261 13.70 22.26 -10.41
CA PHE A 261 12.98 22.69 -11.61
C PHE A 261 11.57 23.14 -11.28
N LEU A 262 10.82 22.33 -10.53
CA LEU A 262 9.50 22.71 -10.07
C LEU A 262 9.55 23.92 -9.12
N SER A 263 10.45 23.90 -8.12
CA SER A 263 10.47 24.95 -7.09
C SER A 263 10.89 26.32 -7.63
N ASN A 264 11.79 26.36 -8.61
CA ASN A 264 12.34 27.61 -9.15
C ASN A 264 11.44 28.21 -10.23
N ASN A 265 10.59 27.41 -10.87
CA ASN A 265 9.69 27.90 -11.91
C ASN A 265 8.41 28.48 -11.29
N LYS A 266 8.29 29.81 -11.39
CA LYS A 266 7.21 30.60 -10.76
C LYS A 266 5.80 30.08 -11.09
N ARG A 267 5.59 29.52 -12.29
CA ARG A 267 4.28 29.01 -12.73
C ARG A 267 3.69 27.96 -11.80
N TYR A 268 4.51 27.06 -11.24
CA TYR A 268 4.03 26.01 -10.34
C TYR A 268 3.63 26.57 -8.98
N LYS A 269 4.33 27.61 -8.51
CA LYS A 269 3.95 28.34 -7.30
C LYS A 269 2.64 29.10 -7.50
N GLU A 270 2.48 29.78 -8.64
CA GLU A 270 1.28 30.55 -8.99
C GLU A 270 0.03 29.67 -9.10
N HIS A 271 0.16 28.44 -9.61
CA HIS A 271 -0.93 27.46 -9.69
C HIS A 271 -1.10 26.62 -8.42
N GLY A 272 -0.39 26.96 -7.33
CA GLY A 272 -0.62 26.36 -6.02
C GLY A 272 -0.07 24.95 -5.82
N VAL A 273 0.83 24.45 -6.68
CA VAL A 273 1.39 23.09 -6.58
C VAL A 273 1.90 22.78 -5.17
N PHE A 274 2.66 23.70 -4.58
CA PHE A 274 3.26 23.49 -3.25
C PHE A 274 2.28 23.73 -2.10
N ASN A 275 1.05 24.21 -2.37
CA ASN A 275 0.04 24.50 -1.36
C ASN A 275 -0.90 23.33 -1.10
N ASN A 276 -0.98 22.40 -2.04
CA ASN A 276 -1.84 21.23 -1.93
C ASN A 276 -1.18 20.18 -1.05
N SER A 277 -1.99 19.55 -0.20
CA SER A 277 -1.57 18.51 0.73
C SER A 277 -2.18 17.15 0.40
N GLN A 278 -2.99 17.09 -0.66
CA GLN A 278 -3.48 15.86 -1.27
C GLN A 278 -2.93 15.74 -2.69
N TYR A 279 -2.65 14.49 -3.10
CA TYR A 279 -2.06 14.22 -4.41
C TYR A 279 -2.97 14.59 -5.57
N ILE A 280 -4.29 14.41 -5.46
CA ILE A 280 -5.26 14.75 -6.52
C ILE A 280 -5.17 16.24 -6.86
N GLU A 281 -5.27 17.10 -5.84
CA GLU A 281 -5.17 18.55 -6.01
C GLU A 281 -3.77 18.95 -6.49
N GLN A 282 -2.70 18.31 -6.00
CA GLN A 282 -1.34 18.61 -6.45
C GLN A 282 -1.11 18.22 -7.93
N ALA A 283 -1.64 17.07 -8.37
CA ALA A 283 -1.60 16.64 -9.77
C ALA A 283 -2.36 17.62 -10.68
N GLN A 284 -3.55 18.04 -10.27
CA GLN A 284 -4.34 19.07 -10.98
C GLN A 284 -3.59 20.39 -11.09
N SER A 285 -2.97 20.87 -10.00
CA SER A 285 -2.16 22.09 -10.04
C SER A 285 -0.93 21.97 -10.95
N ILE A 286 -0.31 20.79 -11.05
CA ILE A 286 0.82 20.54 -11.97
C ILE A 286 0.37 20.57 -13.43
N GLU A 287 -0.77 19.96 -13.74
CA GLU A 287 -1.38 20.02 -15.07
C GLU A 287 -1.77 21.46 -15.44
N ASN A 288 -2.46 22.17 -14.54
CA ASN A 288 -2.87 23.57 -14.75
C ASN A 288 -1.66 24.50 -14.95
N ALA A 289 -0.52 24.19 -14.32
CA ALA A 289 0.73 24.91 -14.53
C ALA A 289 1.41 24.62 -15.88
N GLY A 290 0.87 23.70 -16.69
CA GLY A 290 1.36 23.35 -18.01
C GLY A 290 2.62 22.48 -17.98
N TYR A 291 2.66 21.46 -17.10
CA TYR A 291 3.74 20.48 -17.10
C TYR A 291 3.74 19.63 -18.38
N SER A 292 2.56 19.24 -18.87
CA SER A 292 2.37 18.42 -20.07
C SER A 292 1.28 19.01 -20.97
N THR A 293 1.37 18.75 -22.27
CA THR A 293 0.37 19.11 -23.28
C THR A 293 -0.50 17.92 -23.70
N LYS A 294 -0.43 16.80 -22.97
CA LYS A 294 -1.17 15.57 -23.30
C LYS A 294 -2.67 15.78 -23.14
N GLN A 295 -3.42 15.47 -24.20
CA GLN A 295 -4.87 15.64 -24.27
C GLN A 295 -5.58 14.36 -24.74
N ASP A 296 -6.84 14.21 -24.34
CA ASP A 296 -7.74 13.19 -24.88
C ASP A 296 -8.21 13.57 -26.31
N LYS A 297 -9.02 12.69 -26.90
CA LYS A 297 -9.63 12.91 -28.23
C LYS A 297 -10.57 14.13 -28.30
N ASN A 298 -10.99 14.66 -27.16
CA ASN A 298 -11.90 15.81 -27.07
C ASN A 298 -11.13 17.11 -26.74
N GLY A 299 -9.80 17.06 -26.60
CA GLY A 299 -8.96 18.21 -26.26
C GLY A 299 -8.89 18.53 -24.77
N ASN A 300 -9.37 17.65 -23.89
CA ASN A 300 -9.21 17.80 -22.44
C ASN A 300 -7.81 17.38 -22.05
N ASN A 301 -7.14 18.14 -21.18
CA ASN A 301 -5.86 17.71 -20.59
C ASN A 301 -6.09 16.48 -19.72
N THR A 302 -5.16 15.51 -19.78
CA THR A 302 -5.30 14.21 -19.08
C THR A 302 -4.08 13.87 -18.22
N TYR A 303 -3.16 14.80 -18.03
CA TYR A 303 -1.94 14.55 -17.29
C TYR A 303 -2.23 14.27 -15.81
N ALA A 304 -3.11 15.06 -15.19
CA ALA A 304 -3.49 14.87 -13.79
C ALA A 304 -4.12 13.48 -13.59
N ASP A 305 -5.05 13.08 -14.47
CA ASP A 305 -5.71 11.77 -14.41
C ASP A 305 -4.71 10.62 -14.51
N LEU A 306 -3.73 10.69 -15.41
CA LEU A 306 -2.69 9.68 -15.53
C LEU A 306 -1.84 9.55 -14.27
N LEU A 307 -1.52 10.67 -13.60
CA LEU A 307 -0.80 10.62 -12.33
C LEU A 307 -1.66 10.03 -11.22
N ILE A 308 -2.94 10.41 -11.15
CA ILE A 308 -3.89 9.89 -10.16
C ILE A 308 -4.05 8.37 -10.31
N ASP A 309 -4.22 7.89 -11.54
CA ASP A 309 -4.32 6.45 -11.82
C ASP A 309 -3.05 5.72 -11.40
N LEU A 310 -1.86 6.20 -11.80
CA LEU A 310 -0.60 5.61 -11.38
C LEU A 310 -0.42 5.62 -9.87
N ILE A 311 -0.88 6.66 -9.17
CA ILE A 311 -0.82 6.72 -7.70
C ILE A 311 -1.69 5.63 -7.08
N ARG A 312 -2.95 5.51 -7.54
CA ARG A 312 -3.93 4.56 -7.02
C ARG A 312 -3.58 3.11 -7.35
N GLU A 313 -3.12 2.84 -8.57
CA GLU A 313 -2.71 1.50 -9.02
C GLU A 313 -1.51 0.95 -8.26
N ASN A 314 -0.67 1.83 -7.70
CA ASN A 314 0.60 1.49 -7.06
C ASN A 314 0.64 1.84 -5.55
N ASP A 315 -0.50 2.19 -4.96
CA ASP A 315 -0.62 2.56 -3.54
C ASP A 315 0.34 3.68 -3.08
N LEU A 316 0.70 4.60 -3.96
CA LEU A 316 1.67 5.66 -3.66
C LEU A 316 1.15 6.70 -2.66
N GLN A 317 -0.17 6.91 -2.63
CA GLN A 317 -0.89 7.75 -1.66
C GLN A 317 -0.69 7.26 -0.21
N LEU A 318 -0.32 5.99 0.00
CA LEU A 318 0.03 5.48 1.32
C LEU A 318 1.38 6.01 1.83
N ILE A 319 2.31 6.31 0.92
CA ILE A 319 3.59 6.95 1.26
C ILE A 319 3.32 8.38 1.76
N ASP A 320 2.44 9.12 1.08
CA ASP A 320 2.02 10.46 1.50
C ASP A 320 1.42 10.44 2.91
N SER A 321 0.44 9.56 3.14
CA SER A 321 -0.20 9.38 4.45
C SER A 321 0.84 9.10 5.54
N LYS A 322 1.80 8.21 5.27
CA LYS A 322 2.89 7.86 6.20
C LYS A 322 3.74 9.07 6.55
N VAL A 323 4.26 9.80 5.57
CA VAL A 323 5.14 10.95 5.84
C VAL A 323 4.40 12.14 6.44
N GLN A 324 3.11 12.29 6.13
CA GLN A 324 2.25 13.33 6.70
C GLN A 324 1.94 13.06 8.17
N SER A 325 1.80 11.80 8.58
CA SER A 325 1.57 11.42 9.98
C SER A 325 2.76 11.70 10.91
N GLN A 326 3.94 11.96 10.35
CA GLN A 326 5.19 12.20 11.09
C GLN A 326 5.50 13.69 11.32
N LYS A 327 4.71 14.62 10.77
CA LYS A 327 4.92 16.08 10.81
C LYS A 327 4.08 16.80 11.87
#